data_AF-A0A917HEI1-F1
#
_entry.id   AF-A0A917HEI1-F1
#
_cell.length_a   1.000
_cell.length_b   1.000
_cell.length_c   1.000
_cell.angle_alpha   90.00
_cell.angle_beta   90.00
_cell.angle_gamma   90.00
#
_symmetry.space_group_name_H-M   'P 1'
#
loop_
_entity.id
_entity.type
_entity.pdbx_description
1 polymer ?
#
loop_
_entity_poly.entity_id
_entity_poly.type
_entity_poly.pdbx_seq_one_letter_code
_entity_poly.pdbx_strand_id
1 'polypeptide(L)'
;MIHKKSNYQIANSALTEVRKDHYDGVNSIYRLAATVPIPDGTPIEGIYRLLNRLISQLSTLEVRANRIFIGNHSFDIDFYPKGYQMVMTRGQYAGLQLELAEFLNKSRIKGITIQSGSFIDDPDGSVKSVCNDLINFFPEFNSKCFGAYDGESIEVISLNTQMIYEEVA
;
A
#
# COMPACT_ATOMS: atom_id res chain seq x y z
N MET A 1 19.31 15.23 12.73
CA MET A 1 18.95 14.50 11.49
C MET A 1 18.28 13.20 11.90
N ILE A 2 16.96 13.07 11.72
CA ILE A 2 16.29 11.78 11.91
C ILE A 2 16.68 10.92 10.69
N HIS A 3 17.41 9.83 10.90
CA HIS A 3 17.66 8.87 9.84
C HIS A 3 16.32 8.27 9.41
N LYS A 4 15.88 8.58 8.18
CA LYS A 4 14.72 7.91 7.59
C LYS A 4 15.05 6.42 7.45
N LYS A 5 14.23 5.55 8.04
CA LYS A 5 14.32 4.10 7.84
C LYS A 5 14.17 3.79 6.34
N SER A 6 14.97 2.85 5.83
CA SER A 6 14.77 2.30 4.48
C SER A 6 13.53 1.38 4.43
N ASN A 7 13.05 1.06 3.23
CA ASN A 7 11.92 0.12 3.08
C ASN A 7 12.18 -1.23 3.75
N TYR A 8 13.39 -1.79 3.63
CA TYR A 8 13.73 -3.04 4.31
C TYR A 8 13.74 -2.90 5.83
N GLN A 9 14.19 -1.76 6.36
CA GLN A 9 14.13 -1.50 7.80
C GLN A 9 12.69 -1.36 8.29
N ILE A 10 11.80 -0.76 7.50
CA ILE A 10 10.36 -0.66 7.83
C ILE A 10 9.70 -2.04 7.71
N ALA A 11 9.98 -2.82 6.67
CA ALA A 11 9.47 -4.18 6.52
C ALA A 11 9.88 -5.08 7.70
N ASN A 12 11.14 -5.00 8.13
CA ASN A 12 11.62 -5.76 9.30
C ASN A 12 10.91 -5.38 10.61
N SER A 13 10.46 -4.12 10.75
CA SER A 13 9.65 -3.70 11.90
C SER A 13 8.35 -4.50 12.02
N ALA A 14 7.83 -5.11 10.94
CA ALA A 14 6.65 -5.98 11.00
C ALA A 14 6.86 -7.22 11.90
N LEU A 15 8.10 -7.64 12.17
CA LEU A 15 8.38 -8.74 13.10
C LEU A 15 8.05 -8.40 14.57
N THR A 16 7.91 -7.12 14.89
CA THR A 16 7.68 -6.63 16.25
C THR A 16 6.46 -5.72 16.38
N GLU A 17 6.13 -4.96 15.35
CA GLU A 17 5.14 -3.87 15.42
C GLU A 17 3.75 -4.26 14.89
N VAL A 18 3.63 -5.33 14.08
CA VAL A 18 2.35 -5.73 13.50
C VAL A 18 1.44 -6.42 14.51
N ARG A 19 0.16 -6.05 14.53
CA ARG A 19 -0.86 -6.66 15.38
C ARG A 19 -1.12 -8.10 14.97
N LYS A 20 -1.52 -8.94 15.94
CA LYS A 20 -1.69 -10.40 15.73
C LYS A 20 -2.77 -10.72 14.70
N ASP A 21 -3.82 -9.93 14.64
CA ASP A 21 -4.97 -10.11 13.76
C ASP A 21 -4.67 -9.90 12.28
N HIS A 22 -3.47 -9.41 11.92
CA HIS A 22 -2.97 -9.36 10.55
C HIS A 22 -2.34 -10.68 10.08
N TYR A 23 -2.09 -11.61 11.00
CA TYR A 23 -1.40 -12.86 10.71
C TYR A 23 -1.91 -14.06 11.53
N ASP A 24 -3.12 -13.99 12.04
CA ASP A 24 -3.70 -15.01 12.93
C ASP A 24 -4.35 -16.18 12.18
N GLY A 25 -4.40 -16.14 10.86
CA GLY A 25 -5.12 -17.13 10.04
C GLY A 25 -6.64 -17.05 10.17
N VAL A 26 -7.17 -15.93 10.66
CA VAL A 26 -8.60 -15.67 10.81
C VAL A 26 -9.06 -14.54 9.90
N ASN A 27 -8.26 -13.48 9.76
CA ASN A 27 -8.64 -12.31 8.96
C ASN A 27 -7.84 -12.20 7.67
N SER A 28 -8.50 -11.73 6.61
CA SER A 28 -7.82 -11.31 5.40
C SER A 28 -6.96 -10.07 5.65
N ILE A 29 -5.89 -9.96 4.86
CA ILE A 29 -5.10 -8.74 4.79
C ILE A 29 -6.02 -7.62 4.30
N TYR A 30 -5.95 -6.44 4.91
CA TYR A 30 -6.73 -5.29 4.44
C TYR A 30 -6.10 -4.60 3.25
N ARG A 31 -4.89 -4.09 3.43
CA ARG A 31 -4.11 -3.43 2.40
C ARG A 31 -2.63 -3.55 2.71
N LEU A 32 -1.83 -3.40 1.67
CA LEU A 32 -0.44 -2.99 1.80
C LEU A 32 -0.31 -1.56 1.32
N ALA A 33 0.54 -0.77 1.96
CA ALA A 33 0.56 0.66 1.71
C ALA A 33 1.98 1.24 1.62
N ALA A 34 2.11 2.24 0.76
CA ALA A 34 3.29 3.07 0.63
C ALA A 34 2.93 4.54 0.84
N THR A 35 3.93 5.38 1.02
CA THR A 35 3.76 6.82 1.19
C THR A 35 4.87 7.57 0.49
N VAL A 36 4.53 8.73 -0.09
CA VAL A 36 5.47 9.66 -0.71
C VAL A 36 5.28 11.02 -0.02
N PRO A 37 6.33 11.61 0.56
CA PRO A 37 6.22 12.87 1.28
C PRO A 37 5.95 14.04 0.32
N ILE A 38 5.05 14.93 0.73
CA ILE A 38 4.85 16.26 0.13
C ILE A 38 5.76 17.22 0.89
N PRO A 39 6.71 17.92 0.22
CA PRO A 39 7.56 18.89 0.89
C PRO A 39 6.75 20.00 1.56
N ASP A 40 7.12 20.39 2.78
CA ASP A 40 6.44 21.48 3.49
C ASP A 40 6.50 22.78 2.70
N GLY A 41 5.40 23.54 2.71
CA GLY A 41 5.26 24.79 1.96
C GLY A 41 5.07 24.59 0.44
N THR A 42 4.84 23.37 -0.04
CA THR A 42 4.48 23.14 -1.44
C THR A 42 3.13 23.81 -1.74
N PRO A 43 3.05 24.72 -2.73
CA PRO A 43 1.78 25.34 -3.13
C PRO A 43 0.87 24.30 -3.81
N ILE A 44 -0.44 24.58 -3.87
CA ILE A 44 -1.45 23.66 -4.43
C ILE A 44 -1.09 23.21 -5.86
N GLU A 45 -0.64 24.11 -6.74
CA GLU A 45 -0.20 23.77 -8.09
C GLU A 45 1.07 22.89 -8.11
N GLY A 46 1.90 23.03 -7.07
CA GLY A 46 3.04 22.14 -6.82
C GLY A 46 2.57 20.73 -6.46
N ILE A 47 1.58 20.61 -5.58
CA ILE A 47 0.99 19.33 -5.17
C ILE A 47 0.41 18.61 -6.40
N TYR A 48 -0.32 19.31 -7.27
CA TYR A 48 -0.85 18.72 -8.50
C TYR A 48 0.23 18.20 -9.45
N ARG A 49 1.31 18.95 -9.63
CA ARG A 49 2.43 18.47 -10.47
C ARG A 49 3.11 17.24 -9.87
N LEU A 50 3.24 17.19 -8.55
CA LEU A 50 3.78 16.02 -7.86
C LEU A 50 2.85 14.80 -8.00
N LEU A 51 1.54 15.01 -7.85
CA LEU A 51 0.52 13.98 -8.00
C LEU A 51 0.50 13.41 -9.42
N ASN A 52 0.44 14.25 -10.45
CA ASN A 52 0.42 13.79 -11.84
C ASN A 52 1.69 13.01 -12.19
N ARG A 53 2.85 13.46 -11.71
CA ARG A 53 4.10 12.71 -11.85
C ARG A 53 4.02 11.37 -11.13
N LEU A 54 3.50 11.34 -9.90
CA LEU A 54 3.35 10.12 -9.12
C LEU A 54 2.44 9.11 -9.83
N ILE A 55 1.26 9.55 -10.31
CA ILE A 55 0.33 8.72 -11.09
C ILE A 55 1.03 8.14 -12.32
N SER A 56 1.73 8.97 -13.09
CA SER A 56 2.48 8.52 -14.26
C SER A 56 3.60 7.53 -13.93
N GLN A 57 4.21 7.62 -12.75
CA GLN A 57 5.22 6.63 -12.33
C GLN A 57 4.57 5.33 -11.85
N LEU A 58 3.48 5.42 -11.07
CA LEU A 58 2.73 4.28 -10.57
C LEU A 58 2.11 3.46 -11.71
N SER A 59 1.66 4.10 -12.78
CA SER A 59 1.09 3.40 -13.95
C SER A 59 2.10 2.55 -14.73
N THR A 60 3.41 2.74 -14.49
CA THR A 60 4.47 1.94 -15.12
C THR A 60 4.91 0.74 -14.27
N LEU A 61 4.39 0.59 -13.05
CA LEU A 61 4.77 -0.50 -12.16
C LEU A 61 3.99 -1.78 -12.50
N GLU A 62 4.63 -2.93 -12.24
CA GLU A 62 4.01 -4.24 -12.48
C GLU A 62 2.81 -4.50 -11.57
N VAL A 63 2.83 -4.00 -10.32
CA VAL A 63 1.69 -4.01 -9.40
C VAL A 63 1.06 -2.62 -9.43
N ARG A 64 -0.15 -2.51 -9.97
CA ARG A 64 -0.87 -1.24 -10.13
C ARG A 64 -1.45 -0.82 -8.78
N ALA A 65 -1.20 0.43 -8.36
CA ALA A 65 -1.84 0.96 -7.17
C ALA A 65 -3.36 1.04 -7.35
N ASN A 66 -4.12 0.80 -6.28
CA ASN A 66 -5.58 0.95 -6.30
C ASN A 66 -5.98 2.40 -6.05
N ARG A 67 -5.32 3.04 -5.08
CA ARG A 67 -5.74 4.34 -4.57
C ARG A 67 -4.55 5.20 -4.17
N ILE A 68 -4.69 6.50 -4.34
CA ILE A 68 -3.85 7.54 -3.76
C ILE A 68 -4.73 8.41 -2.84
N PHE A 69 -4.35 8.48 -1.58
CA PHE A 69 -4.94 9.40 -0.62
C PHE A 69 -4.02 10.60 -0.40
N ILE A 70 -4.55 11.80 -0.63
CA ILE A 70 -3.83 13.06 -0.45
C ILE A 70 -4.01 13.52 0.99
N GLY A 71 -2.99 13.27 1.82
CA GLY A 71 -2.87 13.81 3.16
C GLY A 71 -2.24 15.21 3.18
N ASN A 72 -2.12 15.78 4.38
CA ASN A 72 -1.55 17.13 4.55
C ASN A 72 -0.05 17.21 4.18
N HIS A 73 0.69 16.12 4.39
CA HIS A 73 2.15 16.07 4.21
C HIS A 73 2.63 14.87 3.38
N SER A 74 1.72 14.09 2.81
CA SER A 74 2.06 12.89 2.03
C SER A 74 0.97 12.50 1.05
N PHE A 75 1.37 11.74 0.03
CA PHE A 75 0.49 10.88 -0.74
C PHE A 75 0.61 9.47 -0.20
N ASP A 76 -0.46 8.92 0.34
CA ASP A 76 -0.51 7.53 0.76
C ASP A 76 -1.07 6.70 -0.40
N ILE A 77 -0.44 5.56 -0.69
CA ILE A 77 -0.67 4.75 -1.89
C ILE A 77 -1.06 3.36 -1.42
N ASP A 78 -2.26 2.92 -1.79
CA ASP A 78 -2.81 1.64 -1.35
C ASP A 78 -2.74 0.58 -2.45
N PHE A 79 -2.34 -0.62 -2.04
CA PHE A 79 -2.37 -1.85 -2.80
C PHE A 79 -3.31 -2.82 -2.05
N TYR A 80 -4.56 -2.87 -2.48
CA TYR A 80 -5.56 -3.77 -1.93
C TYR A 80 -5.35 -5.20 -2.46
N PRO A 81 -5.65 -6.23 -1.65
CA PRO A 81 -5.62 -7.60 -2.09
C PRO A 81 -6.73 -7.88 -3.11
N LYS A 82 -6.42 -8.78 -4.05
CA LYS A 82 -7.40 -9.35 -4.99
C LYS A 82 -7.98 -10.61 -4.37
N GLY A 83 -9.26 -10.58 -4.02
CA GLY A 83 -9.90 -11.68 -3.29
C GLY A 83 -9.34 -11.85 -1.88
N TYR A 84 -9.48 -13.04 -1.30
CA TYR A 84 -9.11 -13.30 0.09
C TYR A 84 -7.65 -13.72 0.22
N GLN A 85 -6.77 -12.74 0.41
CA GLN A 85 -5.36 -12.96 0.72
C GLN A 85 -5.17 -12.98 2.24
N MET A 86 -4.54 -14.02 2.77
CA MET A 86 -4.34 -14.20 4.21
C MET A 86 -2.96 -14.82 4.50
N VAL A 87 -2.39 -14.47 5.64
CA VAL A 87 -1.19 -15.10 6.18
C VAL A 87 -1.46 -15.69 7.55
N MET A 88 -0.74 -16.77 7.89
CA MET A 88 -0.97 -17.58 9.10
C MET A 88 0.04 -17.31 10.21
N THR A 89 1.11 -16.60 9.89
CA THR A 89 2.22 -16.36 10.80
C THR A 89 2.83 -14.98 10.60
N ARG A 90 3.42 -14.44 11.67
CA ARG A 90 4.12 -13.16 11.60
C ARG A 90 5.28 -13.19 10.60
N GLY A 91 5.94 -14.34 10.46
CA GLY A 91 7.03 -14.54 9.50
C GLY A 91 6.55 -14.40 8.06
N GLN A 92 5.38 -14.94 7.71
CA GLN A 92 4.78 -14.76 6.38
C GLN A 92 4.41 -13.29 6.13
N TYR A 93 3.80 -12.61 7.10
CA TYR A 93 3.48 -11.19 6.94
C TYR A 93 4.74 -10.35 6.74
N ALA A 94 5.80 -10.61 7.53
CA ALA A 94 7.09 -9.93 7.37
C ALA A 94 7.74 -10.24 6.01
N GLY A 95 7.64 -11.48 5.52
CA GLY A 95 8.07 -11.87 4.17
C GLY A 95 7.35 -11.05 3.08
N LEU A 96 6.03 -10.94 3.18
CA LEU A 96 5.23 -10.14 2.26
C LEU A 96 5.62 -8.64 2.29
N GLN A 97 5.91 -8.09 3.47
CA GLN A 97 6.42 -6.72 3.60
C GLN A 97 7.82 -6.54 2.99
N LEU A 98 8.67 -7.57 3.02
CA LEU A 98 9.98 -7.54 2.36
C LEU A 98 9.84 -7.55 0.84
N GLU A 99 8.88 -8.30 0.30
CA GLU A 99 8.57 -8.28 -1.14
C GLU A 99 8.05 -6.90 -1.58
N LEU A 100 7.16 -6.29 -0.79
CA LEU A 100 6.75 -4.90 -1.00
C LEU A 100 7.96 -3.95 -0.95
N ALA A 101 8.85 -4.10 0.04
CA ALA A 101 10.05 -3.28 0.15
C ALA A 101 10.94 -3.38 -1.10
N GLU A 102 11.14 -4.60 -1.61
CA GLU A 102 11.91 -4.84 -2.83
C GLU A 102 11.24 -4.17 -4.04
N PHE A 103 9.93 -4.35 -4.21
CA PHE A 103 9.15 -3.70 -5.26
C PHE A 103 9.29 -2.17 -5.23
N LEU A 104 9.08 -1.56 -4.05
CA LEU A 104 9.16 -0.11 -3.89
C LEU A 104 10.58 0.41 -4.13
N ASN A 105 11.62 -0.32 -3.70
CA ASN A 105 13.01 0.06 -3.93
C ASN A 105 13.41 -0.03 -5.42
N LYS A 106 12.80 -0.95 -6.17
CA LYS A 106 12.96 -1.03 -7.63
C LYS A 106 12.16 0.06 -8.35
N SER A 107 11.09 0.58 -7.73
CA SER A 107 10.37 1.74 -8.25
C SER A 107 11.29 2.96 -8.28
N ARG A 108 11.31 3.68 -9.41
CA ARG A 108 12.10 4.92 -9.55
C ARG A 108 11.42 6.13 -8.87
N ILE A 109 10.48 5.89 -7.96
CA ILE A 109 9.69 6.92 -7.28
C ILE A 109 10.52 7.47 -6.12
N LYS A 110 10.90 8.74 -6.21
CA LYS A 110 11.78 9.35 -5.23
C LYS A 110 11.10 9.48 -3.87
N GLY A 111 11.71 8.90 -2.84
CA GLY A 111 11.28 9.05 -1.46
C GLY A 111 10.07 8.21 -1.08
N ILE A 112 9.65 7.27 -1.94
CA ILE A 112 8.60 6.31 -1.60
C ILE A 112 9.08 5.39 -0.49
N THR A 113 8.25 5.24 0.54
CA THR A 113 8.51 4.34 1.65
C THR A 113 7.27 3.52 2.02
N ILE A 114 7.43 2.34 2.63
CA ILE A 114 6.31 1.62 3.24
C ILE A 114 5.62 2.54 4.25
N GLN A 115 4.29 2.58 4.19
CA GLN A 115 3.47 3.30 5.16
C GLN A 115 3.28 2.37 6.37
N SER A 116 4.11 2.57 7.41
CA SER A 116 4.12 1.69 8.59
C SER A 116 2.86 1.80 9.45
N GLY A 117 2.05 2.85 9.25
CA GLY A 117 0.73 2.95 9.88
C GLY A 117 -0.18 1.78 9.51
N SER A 118 -0.01 1.19 8.33
CA SER A 118 -0.79 0.02 7.90
C SER A 118 -0.61 -1.21 8.80
N PHE A 119 0.45 -1.27 9.61
CA PHE A 119 0.67 -2.38 10.56
C PHE A 119 -0.31 -2.37 11.74
N ILE A 120 -0.97 -1.24 11.97
CA ILE A 120 -1.93 -1.04 13.06
C ILE A 120 -3.37 -0.86 12.57
N ASP A 121 -3.58 -0.81 11.26
CA ASP A 121 -4.92 -0.77 10.66
C ASP A 121 -5.74 -1.97 11.15
N ASP A 122 -7.07 -1.85 11.09
CA ASP A 122 -7.88 -3.04 11.24
C ASP A 122 -7.70 -3.93 10.00
N PRO A 123 -7.62 -5.26 10.19
CA PRO A 123 -7.68 -6.17 9.05
C PRO A 123 -9.04 -6.05 8.36
N ASP A 124 -9.20 -6.63 7.18
CA ASP A 124 -10.43 -6.47 6.40
C ASP A 124 -11.57 -7.27 7.04
N GLY A 125 -11.75 -8.52 6.62
CA GLY A 125 -12.82 -9.37 7.10
C GLY A 125 -12.30 -10.69 7.64
N SER A 126 -13.05 -11.28 8.57
CA SER A 126 -12.85 -12.67 8.95
C SER A 126 -13.19 -13.58 7.77
N VAL A 127 -12.28 -14.50 7.41
CA VAL A 127 -12.49 -15.47 6.33
C VAL A 127 -13.27 -16.72 6.77
N LYS A 128 -13.78 -16.77 8.01
CA LYS A 128 -14.46 -17.94 8.60
C LYS A 128 -15.62 -18.51 7.76
N SER A 129 -16.32 -17.68 7.01
CA SER A 129 -17.44 -18.08 6.15
C SER A 129 -17.06 -18.24 4.68
N VAL A 130 -15.79 -18.05 4.35
CA VAL A 130 -15.27 -18.17 2.98
C VAL A 130 -14.83 -19.61 2.74
N CYS A 131 -15.12 -20.15 1.56
CA CYS A 131 -14.63 -21.47 1.17
C CYS A 131 -13.10 -21.46 1.09
N ASN A 132 -12.44 -22.48 1.64
CA ASN A 132 -10.97 -22.58 1.64
C ASN A 132 -10.35 -22.46 0.24
N ASP A 133 -11.05 -22.94 -0.80
CA ASP A 133 -10.58 -22.90 -2.19
C ASP A 133 -10.53 -21.47 -2.77
N LEU A 134 -11.17 -20.51 -2.10
CA LEU A 134 -11.18 -19.08 -2.46
C LEU A 134 -10.16 -18.25 -1.67
N ILE A 135 -9.49 -18.85 -0.67
CA ILE A 135 -8.53 -18.19 0.20
C ILE A 135 -7.12 -18.54 -0.26
N ASN A 136 -6.32 -17.50 -0.53
CA ASN A 136 -4.89 -17.68 -0.69
C ASN A 136 -4.18 -17.50 0.66
N PHE A 137 -3.67 -18.60 1.21
CA PHE A 137 -2.96 -18.66 2.49
C PHE A 137 -1.46 -18.32 2.39
N PHE A 138 -0.94 -18.18 1.17
CA PHE A 138 0.46 -17.87 0.87
C PHE A 138 0.53 -16.79 -0.21
N PRO A 139 0.00 -15.58 0.06
CA PRO A 139 0.09 -14.48 -0.88
C PRO A 139 1.53 -14.05 -1.10
N GLU A 140 1.84 -13.72 -2.35
CA GLU A 140 3.06 -13.04 -2.77
C GLU A 140 2.69 -11.61 -3.20
N PHE A 141 3.58 -10.64 -3.01
CA PHE A 141 3.36 -9.28 -3.47
C PHE A 141 3.59 -9.17 -4.99
N ASN A 142 2.56 -9.50 -5.75
CA ASN A 142 2.54 -9.42 -7.21
C ASN A 142 1.16 -9.01 -7.75
N SER A 143 1.06 -8.77 -9.05
CA SER A 143 -0.16 -8.28 -9.70
C SER A 143 -1.32 -9.29 -9.71
N LYS A 144 -1.08 -10.56 -9.36
CA LYS A 144 -2.15 -11.56 -9.20
C LYS A 144 -2.82 -11.46 -7.84
N CYS A 145 -2.07 -11.10 -6.79
CA CYS A 145 -2.57 -11.07 -5.42
C CYS A 145 -2.91 -9.67 -4.93
N PHE A 146 -2.29 -8.62 -5.48
CA PHE A 146 -2.48 -7.24 -5.02
C PHE A 146 -2.60 -6.25 -6.17
N GLY A 147 -3.11 -5.07 -5.86
CA GLY A 147 -3.21 -3.96 -6.78
C GLY A 147 -4.53 -3.92 -7.55
N ALA A 148 -4.66 -2.94 -8.42
CA ALA A 148 -5.80 -2.81 -9.33
C ALA A 148 -5.77 -3.87 -10.42
N TYR A 149 -6.93 -4.22 -10.98
CA TYR A 149 -7.02 -5.02 -12.20
C TYR A 149 -6.53 -4.22 -13.41
N ASP A 150 -6.18 -4.90 -14.49
CA ASP A 150 -5.79 -4.25 -15.74
C ASP A 150 -6.96 -3.42 -16.28
N GLY A 151 -6.68 -2.17 -16.66
CA GLY A 151 -7.70 -1.23 -17.14
C GLY A 151 -8.42 -0.43 -16.06
N GLU A 152 -8.32 -0.78 -14.76
CA GLU A 152 -8.88 0.05 -13.69
C GLU A 152 -8.05 1.32 -13.48
N SER A 153 -8.71 2.45 -13.21
CA SER A 153 -8.05 3.72 -12.86
C SER A 153 -7.55 3.72 -11.41
N ILE A 154 -6.50 4.50 -11.13
CA ILE A 154 -6.07 4.75 -9.75
C ILE A 154 -7.04 5.77 -9.13
N GLU A 155 -7.74 5.38 -8.07
CA GLU A 155 -8.65 6.27 -7.35
C GLU A 155 -7.85 7.35 -6.61
N VAL A 156 -8.27 8.62 -6.69
CA VAL A 156 -7.60 9.73 -5.98
C VAL A 156 -8.58 10.37 -5.01
N ILE A 157 -8.28 10.30 -3.72
CA ILE A 157 -9.11 10.86 -2.65
C ILE A 157 -8.36 12.00 -1.95
N SER A 158 -9.05 13.09 -1.65
CA SER A 158 -8.51 14.20 -0.85
C SER A 158 -9.42 14.54 0.33
N LEU A 159 -8.83 14.82 1.50
CA LEU A 159 -9.56 15.39 2.64
C LEU A 159 -9.94 16.87 2.44
N ASN A 160 -9.31 17.55 1.48
CA ASN A 160 -9.72 18.91 1.12
C ASN A 160 -10.84 18.85 0.09
N THR A 161 -12.02 19.35 0.46
CA THR A 161 -13.21 19.45 -0.42
C THR A 161 -12.97 20.28 -1.69
N GLN A 162 -11.85 21.01 -1.80
CA GLN A 162 -11.43 21.69 -3.02
C GLN A 162 -10.68 20.79 -4.02
N MET A 163 -10.37 19.53 -3.68
CA MET A 163 -9.48 18.65 -4.44
C MET A 163 -10.10 17.26 -4.73
N ILE A 164 -11.41 17.18 -4.95
CA ILE A 164 -12.06 15.93 -5.40
C ILE A 164 -11.81 15.79 -6.92
N TYR A 165 -11.12 14.72 -7.32
CA TYR A 165 -10.99 14.31 -8.72
C TYR A 165 -11.72 12.98 -8.92
N GLU A 166 -12.60 12.94 -9.91
CA GLU A 166 -13.09 11.70 -10.50
C GLU A 166 -12.11 11.24 -11.58
N GLU A 167 -11.73 9.95 -11.49
CA GLU A 167 -11.09 9.06 -12.47
C GLU A 167 -10.01 9.63 -13.43
N VAL A 168 -8.79 9.09 -13.34
CA VAL A 168 -7.79 9.18 -14.42
C VAL A 168 -7.72 7.82 -15.12
N ALA A 169 -8.27 7.76 -16.33
CA ALA A 169 -8.26 6.61 -17.24
C ALA A 169 -6.85 6.22 -17.71
#